data_AF-A0AAF1AEL5-F1
#
_entry.id   AF-A0AAF1AEL5-F1
#
_cell.length_a   1.000
_cell.length_b   1.000
_cell.length_c   1.000
_cell.angle_alpha   90.00
_cell.angle_beta   90.00
_cell.angle_gamma   90.00
#
_symmetry.space_group_name_H-M   'P 1'
#
loop_
_entity.id
_entity.type
_entity.pdbx_description
1 polymer ?
#
loop_
_entity_poly.entity_id
_entity_poly.type
_entity_poly.pdbx_seq_one_letter_code
_entity_poly.pdbx_strand_id
1 'polypeptide(L)'
;MLYQRVRRPFWQRHPMAAATGVVLTIWLLYSGAHVFVALVGLGWLGLALRRRSRVNARRDAGLRARAEYEHGLSLRGDPRGIYGRYPPVQPGWYSDPHNRSRLRYFDGAVWTVHLASTGQ
;
A
#
# COMPACT_ATOMS: atom_id res chain seq x y z
N MET A 1 -4.66 16.41 10.20
CA MET A 1 -3.64 15.42 10.59
C MET A 1 -4.31 14.31 11.39
N LEU A 2 -4.59 13.17 10.77
CA LEU A 2 -5.28 12.04 11.42
C LEU A 2 -4.27 11.25 12.25
N TYR A 3 -4.46 11.20 13.57
CA TYR A 3 -3.69 10.39 14.50
C TYR A 3 -3.82 8.91 14.11
N GLN A 4 -2.83 8.38 13.40
CA GLN A 4 -2.67 6.95 13.19
C GLN A 4 -2.33 6.32 14.54
N ARG A 5 -3.36 5.86 15.27
CA ARG A 5 -3.18 5.03 16.47
C ARG A 5 -2.41 3.79 16.04
N VAL A 6 -1.10 3.81 16.25
CA VAL A 6 -0.24 2.65 16.14
C VAL A 6 -0.76 1.64 17.15
N ARG A 7 -1.53 0.65 16.67
CA ARG A 7 -1.99 -0.46 17.50
C ARG A 7 -0.74 -1.21 17.97
N ARG A 8 -0.31 -0.93 19.19
CA ARG A 8 0.81 -1.64 19.82
C ARG A 8 0.49 -3.14 19.80
N PRO A 9 1.41 -3.99 19.32
CA PRO A 9 1.18 -5.42 19.23
C PRO A 9 0.87 -5.99 20.61
N PHE A 10 0.00 -7.00 20.66
CA PHE A 10 -0.50 -7.61 21.91
C PHE A 10 0.62 -8.04 22.88
N TRP A 11 1.77 -8.43 22.33
CA TRP A 11 2.99 -8.84 23.04
C TRP A 11 3.65 -7.72 23.85
N GLN A 12 3.49 -6.45 23.46
CA GLN A 12 3.97 -5.30 24.25
C GLN A 12 3.04 -4.95 25.42
N ARG A 13 1.77 -5.38 25.37
CA ARG A 13 0.81 -5.12 26.45
C ARG A 13 0.86 -6.19 27.53
N HIS A 14 1.18 -7.44 27.15
CA HIS A 14 1.21 -8.57 28.08
C HIS A 14 2.53 -9.36 27.96
N PRO A 15 3.67 -8.77 28.37
CA PRO A 15 4.98 -9.42 28.28
C PRO A 15 5.05 -10.71 29.10
N MET A 16 4.33 -10.78 30.22
CA MET A 16 4.29 -11.97 31.07
C MET A 16 3.59 -13.15 30.39
N ALA A 17 2.47 -12.90 29.69
CA ALA A 17 1.75 -13.95 28.96
C ALA A 17 2.56 -14.49 27.76
N ALA A 18 3.32 -13.61 27.11
CA ALA A 18 4.27 -13.98 26.07
C ALA A 18 5.39 -14.88 26.63
N ALA A 19 5.99 -14.49 27.75
CA ALA A 19 7.05 -15.25 28.39
C ALA A 19 6.57 -16.64 28.83
N THR A 20 5.39 -16.74 29.43
CA THR A 20 4.81 -18.05 29.83
C THR A 20 4.57 -18.97 28.64
N GLY A 21 4.12 -18.41 27.50
CA GLY A 21 3.97 -19.19 26.27
C GLY A 21 5.29 -19.76 25.79
N VAL A 22 6.35 -18.94 25.74
CA VAL A 22 7.70 -19.37 25.34
C VAL A 22 8.24 -20.45 26.27
N VAL A 23 8.12 -20.26 27.59
CA VAL A 23 8.60 -21.23 28.59
C VAL A 23 7.86 -22.57 28.47
N LEU A 24 6.53 -22.56 28.33
CA LEU A 24 5.75 -23.78 28.11
C LEU A 24 6.15 -24.50 26.82
N THR A 25 6.46 -23.74 25.76
CA THR A 25 6.87 -24.30 24.48
C THR A 25 8.24 -24.99 24.60
N ILE A 26 9.18 -24.35 25.30
CA ILE A 26 10.52 -24.91 25.59
C ILE A 26 10.42 -26.15 26.48
N TRP A 27 9.57 -26.12 27.51
CA TRP A 27 9.31 -27.28 28.38
C TRP A 27 8.74 -28.46 27.59
N LEU A 28 7.75 -28.24 26.71
CA LEU A 28 7.14 -29.27 25.88
C LEU A 28 8.12 -29.88 24.86
N LEU A 29 9.04 -29.08 24.32
CA LEU A 29 10.14 -29.55 23.49
C LEU A 29 11.07 -30.48 24.27
N TYR A 30 11.38 -30.15 25.53
CA TYR A 30 12.24 -30.96 26.40
C TYR A 30 11.55 -32.25 26.88
N SER A 31 10.23 -32.21 27.07
CA SER A 31 9.39 -33.36 27.47
C SER A 31 9.23 -34.44 26.38
N GLY A 32 9.75 -34.23 25.16
CA GLY A 32 9.58 -35.17 24.04
C GLY A 32 8.27 -35.01 23.26
N ALA A 33 7.38 -34.10 23.66
CA ALA A 33 6.12 -33.79 22.97
C ALA A 33 6.28 -32.82 21.78
N HIS A 34 7.44 -32.84 21.12
CA HIS A 34 7.82 -31.95 20.02
C HIS A 34 6.88 -32.04 18.82
N VAL A 35 6.29 -33.21 18.56
CA VAL A 35 5.33 -33.40 17.46
C VAL A 35 4.07 -32.56 17.66
N PHE A 36 3.56 -32.46 18.89
CA PHE A 36 2.37 -31.66 19.19
C PHE A 36 2.66 -30.16 19.02
N VAL A 37 3.81 -29.69 19.50
CA VAL A 37 4.26 -28.31 19.32
C VAL A 37 4.43 -27.97 17.84
N ALA A 38 5.01 -28.89 17.05
CA ALA A 38 5.18 -28.71 15.61
C ALA A 38 3.83 -28.61 14.88
N LEU A 39 2.87 -29.49 15.20
CA LEU A 39 1.53 -29.46 14.57
C LEU A 39 0.75 -28.19 14.93
N VAL A 40 0.79 -27.77 16.19
CA VAL A 40 0.15 -26.52 16.65
C VAL A 40 0.81 -25.31 15.99
N GLY A 41 2.14 -25.28 15.91
CA GLY A 41 2.90 -24.24 15.23
C GLY A 41 2.57 -24.15 13.74
N LEU A 42 2.51 -25.28 13.04
CA LEU A 42 2.11 -25.36 11.63
C LEU A 42 0.66 -24.92 11.41
N GLY A 43 -0.26 -25.35 12.27
CA GLY A 43 -1.66 -24.92 12.23
C GLY A 43 -1.81 -23.42 12.43
N TRP A 44 -1.09 -22.85 13.40
CA TRP A 44 -1.06 -21.41 13.66
C TRP A 44 -0.44 -20.64 12.50
N LEU A 45 0.68 -21.12 11.95
CA LEU A 45 1.34 -20.53 10.77
C LEU A 45 0.40 -20.53 9.57
N GLY A 46 -0.28 -21.66 9.29
CA GLY A 46 -1.28 -21.75 8.22
C GLY A 46 -2.44 -20.77 8.41
N LEU A 47 -2.95 -20.62 9.63
CA LEU A 47 -3.97 -19.62 9.96
C LEU A 47 -3.46 -18.19 9.82
N ALA A 48 -2.22 -17.90 10.22
CA ALA A 48 -1.60 -16.59 10.09
C ALA A 48 -1.42 -16.21 8.61
N LEU A 49 -0.97 -17.16 7.78
CA LEU A 49 -0.85 -16.99 6.34
C LEU A 49 -2.22 -16.77 5.68
N ARG A 50 -3.26 -17.54 6.07
CA ARG A 50 -4.64 -17.34 5.61
C ARG A 50 -5.22 -16.00 6.05
N ARG A 51 -4.91 -15.53 7.26
CA ARG A 51 -5.33 -14.20 7.74
C ARG A 51 -4.61 -13.09 6.97
N ARG A 52 -3.32 -13.27 6.68
CA ARG A 52 -2.51 -12.32 5.89
C ARG A 52 -2.99 -12.24 4.45
N SER A 53 -3.34 -13.38 3.83
CA SER A 53 -3.87 -13.39 2.46
C SER A 53 -5.22 -12.70 2.35
N ARG A 54 -6.10 -12.82 3.36
CA ARG A 54 -7.37 -12.07 3.40
C ARG A 54 -7.20 -10.55 3.46
N VAL A 55 -6.10 -10.05 4.02
CA VAL A 55 -5.80 -8.61 4.03
C VAL A 55 -5.29 -8.14 2.66
N ASN A 56 -4.43 -8.93 2.00
CA ASN A 56 -3.92 -8.62 0.67
C ASN A 56 -5.03 -8.68 -0.40
N ALA A 57 -5.94 -9.65 -0.29
CA ALA A 57 -7.07 -9.79 -1.20
C ALA A 57 -7.96 -8.53 -1.27
N ARG A 58 -8.08 -7.77 -0.17
CA ARG A 58 -8.81 -6.49 -0.17
C ARG A 58 -8.10 -5.39 -0.94
N ARG A 59 -6.76 -5.35 -0.90
CA ARG A 59 -5.97 -4.41 -1.71
C ARG A 59 -6.05 -4.76 -3.19
N ASP A 60 -5.90 -6.04 -3.52
CA ASP A 60 -5.93 -6.51 -4.91
C ASP A 60 -7.33 -6.36 -5.54
N ALA A 61 -8.39 -6.57 -4.74
CA ALA A 61 -9.77 -6.34 -5.17
C ALA A 61 -10.02 -4.88 -5.56
N GLY A 62 -9.42 -3.92 -4.85
CA GLY A 62 -9.52 -2.50 -5.17
C GLY A 62 -8.88 -2.16 -6.52
N LEU A 63 -7.73 -2.76 -6.83
CA LEU A 63 -7.04 -2.56 -8.12
C LEU A 63 -7.85 -3.14 -9.29
N ARG A 64 -8.40 -4.35 -9.13
CA ARG A 64 -9.25 -4.98 -10.16
C ARG A 64 -10.53 -4.18 -10.41
N ALA A 65 -11.25 -3.79 -9.36
CA ALA A 65 -12.48 -3.02 -9.49
C ALA A 65 -12.23 -1.66 -10.20
N ARG A 66 -11.07 -1.04 -9.95
CA ARG A 66 -10.69 0.20 -10.62
C ARG A 66 -10.36 0.00 -12.10
N ALA A 67 -9.61 -1.04 -12.43
CA ALA A 67 -9.28 -1.37 -13.81
C ALA A 67 -10.54 -1.71 -14.63
N GLU A 68 -11.48 -2.48 -14.06
CA GLU A 68 -12.77 -2.81 -14.70
C GLU A 68 -13.62 -1.56 -14.93
N TYR A 69 -13.66 -0.64 -13.95
CA TYR A 69 -14.37 0.62 -14.10
C TYR A 69 -13.82 1.48 -15.23
N GLU A 70 -12.49 1.60 -15.33
CA GLU A 70 -11.81 2.37 -16.39
C GLU A 70 -12.00 1.71 -17.77
N HIS A 71 -11.89 0.38 -17.85
CA HIS A 71 -12.18 -0.37 -19.08
C HIS A 71 -13.63 -0.16 -19.56
N GLY A 72 -14.59 -0.21 -18.64
CA GLY A 72 -16.00 0.04 -18.95
C GLY A 72 -16.29 1.48 -19.38
N LEU A 73 -15.55 2.48 -18.89
CA LEU A 73 -15.64 3.85 -19.40
C LEU A 73 -15.08 3.98 -20.82
N SER A 74 -13.96 3.32 -21.09
CA SER A 74 -13.36 3.30 -22.43
C SER A 74 -14.31 2.67 -23.46
N LEU A 75 -14.95 1.55 -23.12
CA LEU A 75 -15.93 0.89 -24.01
C LEU A 75 -17.18 1.73 -24.26
N ARG A 76 -17.59 2.57 -23.30
CA ARG A 76 -18.74 3.47 -23.42
C ARG A 76 -18.42 4.77 -24.17
N GLY A 77 -17.17 4.98 -24.58
CA GLY A 77 -16.75 6.16 -25.34
C GLY A 77 -16.77 7.45 -24.51
N ASP A 78 -16.39 7.39 -23.24
CA ASP A 78 -16.27 8.60 -22.40
C ASP A 78 -15.34 9.63 -23.06
N PRO A 79 -15.77 10.89 -23.25
CA PRO A 79 -14.99 11.96 -23.90
C PRO A 79 -13.67 12.30 -23.17
N ARG A 80 -13.45 11.81 -21.96
CA ARG A 80 -12.18 11.99 -21.21
C ARG A 80 -10.98 11.21 -21.79
N GLY A 81 -11.19 10.31 -22.76
CA GLY A 81 -10.13 9.68 -23.56
C GLY A 81 -9.38 8.51 -22.88
N ILE A 82 -8.28 8.07 -23.51
CA ILE A 82 -7.47 6.87 -23.18
C ILE A 82 -7.03 6.81 -21.71
N TYR A 83 -6.92 7.96 -21.04
CA TYR A 83 -6.42 8.08 -19.67
C TYR A 83 -7.53 8.13 -18.59
N GLY A 84 -8.81 8.03 -18.98
CA GLY A 84 -9.94 7.91 -18.07
C GLY A 84 -10.05 9.07 -17.07
N ARG A 85 -9.89 8.79 -15.76
CA ARG A 85 -9.95 9.80 -14.69
C ARG A 85 -8.68 10.66 -14.56
N TYR A 86 -7.61 10.31 -15.24
CA TYR A 86 -6.35 11.06 -15.22
C TYR A 86 -6.19 11.78 -16.55
N PRO A 87 -6.82 12.96 -16.74
CA PRO A 87 -6.62 13.71 -17.98
C PRO A 87 -5.12 13.98 -18.19
N PRO A 88 -4.63 13.96 -19.43
CA PRO A 88 -3.26 14.33 -19.72
C PRO A 88 -2.98 15.73 -19.16
N VAL A 89 -1.75 15.95 -18.69
CA VAL A 89 -1.35 17.25 -18.13
C VAL A 89 -1.65 18.32 -19.17
N GLN A 90 -2.48 19.29 -18.79
CA GLN A 90 -2.92 20.32 -19.73
C GLN A 90 -1.78 21.31 -20.02
N PRO A 91 -1.82 22.00 -21.17
CA PRO A 91 -0.85 23.05 -21.46
C PRO A 91 -0.93 24.17 -20.41
N GLY A 92 0.22 24.65 -19.92
CA GLY A 92 0.23 25.67 -18.88
C GLY A 92 1.61 25.96 -18.28
N TRP A 93 1.65 26.94 -17.37
CA TRP A 93 2.84 27.28 -16.60
C TRP A 93 2.94 26.40 -15.35
N TYR A 94 4.03 25.64 -15.24
CA TYR A 94 4.30 24.75 -14.11
C TYR A 94 5.68 25.03 -13.53
N SER A 95 5.91 24.63 -12.28
CA SER A 95 7.24 24.73 -11.65
C SER A 95 8.27 23.93 -12.44
N ASP A 96 9.40 24.54 -12.80
CA ASP A 96 10.46 23.87 -13.56
C ASP A 96 11.05 22.70 -12.74
N PRO A 97 11.08 21.47 -13.30
CA PRO A 97 11.68 20.31 -12.64
C PRO A 97 13.14 20.51 -12.23
N HIS A 98 13.89 21.33 -12.97
CA HIS A 98 15.31 21.58 -12.71
C HIS A 98 15.53 22.75 -11.75
N ASN A 99 14.55 23.66 -11.63
CA ASN A 99 14.65 24.81 -10.75
C ASN A 99 13.27 25.26 -10.26
N ARG A 100 12.92 24.86 -9.02
CA ARG A 100 11.59 25.08 -8.44
C ARG A 100 11.22 26.56 -8.25
N SER A 101 12.18 27.49 -8.34
CA SER A 101 11.93 28.93 -8.23
C SER A 101 11.50 29.58 -9.55
N ARG A 102 11.41 28.82 -10.64
CA ARG A 102 11.00 29.30 -11.97
C ARG A 102 9.79 28.55 -12.47
N LEU A 103 8.98 29.22 -13.28
CA LEU A 103 7.91 28.59 -14.04
C LEU A 103 8.39 28.31 -15.46
N ARG A 104 8.07 27.12 -15.97
CA ARG A 104 8.34 26.68 -17.34
C ARG A 104 7.02 26.28 -17.99
N TYR A 105 6.83 26.65 -19.25
CA TYR A 105 5.61 26.31 -19.97
C TYR A 105 5.68 24.86 -20.49
N PHE A 106 4.67 24.06 -20.15
CA PHE A 106 4.44 22.72 -20.68
C PHE A 106 3.35 22.79 -21.74
N ASP A 107 3.55 22.19 -22.90
CA ASP A 107 2.62 22.27 -24.03
C ASP A 107 1.58 21.13 -24.09
N GLY A 108 1.58 20.25 -23.08
CA GLY A 108 0.73 19.06 -23.05
C GLY A 108 1.46 17.76 -23.40
N ALA A 109 2.66 17.84 -23.99
CA ALA A 109 3.49 16.68 -24.31
C ALA A 109 4.94 16.84 -23.79
N VAL A 110 5.52 18.03 -23.91
CA VAL A 110 6.92 18.32 -23.61
C VAL A 110 7.09 19.68 -22.93
N TRP A 111 8.19 19.81 -22.19
CA TRP A 111 8.58 21.07 -21.56
C TRP A 111 9.19 22.01 -22.61
N THR A 112 8.54 23.14 -22.87
CA THR A 112 9.03 24.12 -23.86
C THR A 112 10.16 24.98 -23.30
N VAL A 113 10.85 25.75 -24.15
CA VAL A 113 11.96 26.62 -23.73
C VAL A 113 11.47 27.90 -23.01
N HIS A 114 10.15 28.17 -23.03
CA HIS A 114 9.59 29.36 -22.42
C HIS A 114 9.65 29.28 -20.89
N LEU A 115 10.31 30.29 -20.31
CA LEU A 115 10.49 30.45 -18.87
C LEU A 115 9.86 31.77 -18.44
N ALA A 116 9.12 31.73 -17.34
CA ALA A 116 8.67 32.92 -16.64
C ALA A 116 9.47 33.01 -15.33
N SER A 117 10.18 34.12 -15.16
CA SER A 117 10.70 34.47 -13.84
C SER A 117 9.52 34.92 -13.00
N THR A 118 9.27 34.23 -11.90
CA THR A 118 8.44 34.79 -10.82
C THR A 118 9.23 35.99 -10.28
N GLY A 119 8.94 37.17 -10.82
CA GLY A 119 9.58 38.42 -10.42
C GLY A 119 9.40 38.65 -8.93
N GLN A 120 10.44 39.17 -8.30
CA GLN A 120 10.37 39.76 -6.96
C GLN A 120 9.48 40.99 -6.94
#